data_AF-A0AAV0FUG8-F1
#
_entry.id   AF-A0AAV0FUG8-F1
#
_cell.length_a   1.000
_cell.length_b   1.000
_cell.length_c   1.000
_cell.angle_alpha   90.00
_cell.angle_beta   90.00
_cell.angle_gamma   90.00
#
_symmetry.space_group_name_H-M   'P 1'
#
loop_
_entity.id
_entity.type
_entity.pdbx_description
1 polymer ?
#
loop_
_entity_poly.entity_id
_entity_poly.type
_entity_poly.pdbx_seq_one_letter_code
_entity_poly.pdbx_strand_id
1 'polypeptide(L)'
;MGSRSIPISGDLPIRKTKRRSTTRRRTQCGAGDRAPAYSSVPEKIEALKQLIPAINGDRKSDQLFQDTANYIVLLRTQVSILQKLVGIYGSSSGSDSNSSNLGIPQNQNGDVQ
;
A
#
# COMPACT_ATOMS: atom_id res chain seq x y z
N MET A 1 4.61 68.44 32.02
CA MET A 1 5.75 67.81 32.72
C MET A 1 5.40 67.77 34.20
N GLY A 2 5.26 66.60 34.80
CA GLY A 2 4.79 66.48 36.19
C GLY A 2 4.16 65.12 36.46
N SER A 3 4.44 64.60 37.64
CA SER A 3 4.39 63.19 38.06
C SER A 3 3.00 62.64 38.42
N ARG A 4 2.88 61.32 38.18
CA ARG A 4 2.28 60.22 38.99
C ARG A 4 0.97 60.46 39.78
N SER A 5 0.03 59.53 39.54
CA SER A 5 -0.82 58.95 40.60
C SER A 5 -1.41 57.59 40.18
N ILE A 6 -1.01 56.53 40.88
CA ILE A 6 -1.72 55.24 41.12
C ILE A 6 -2.56 55.52 42.41
N PRO A 7 -3.78 55.00 42.68
CA PRO A 7 -4.22 53.60 42.51
C PRO A 7 -5.70 53.42 42.11
N ILE A 8 -6.18 52.17 42.03
CA ILE A 8 -7.28 51.65 42.88
C ILE A 8 -7.71 50.24 42.44
N SER A 9 -7.62 49.33 43.41
CA SER A 9 -8.46 48.16 43.72
C SER A 9 -8.93 47.21 42.62
N GLY A 10 -8.54 45.95 42.79
CA GLY A 10 -9.20 44.81 42.16
C GLY A 10 -8.51 43.49 42.46
N ASP A 11 -8.25 43.20 43.73
CA ASP A 11 -7.76 41.88 44.15
C ASP A 11 -8.92 40.86 44.08
N LEU A 12 -8.82 39.87 43.19
CA LEU A 12 -9.53 38.59 43.32
C LEU A 12 -8.61 37.44 42.85
N PRO A 13 -8.48 36.36 43.64
CA PRO A 13 -7.49 35.31 43.42
C PRO A 13 -8.02 34.27 42.43
N ILE A 14 -7.63 34.37 41.15
CA ILE A 14 -8.03 33.34 40.17
C ILE A 14 -6.97 32.24 40.15
N ARG A 15 -7.27 31.21 40.95
CA ARG A 15 -6.85 29.80 40.83
C ARG A 15 -6.10 29.48 39.53
N LYS A 16 -4.86 29.04 39.68
CA LYS A 16 -4.07 28.33 38.65
C LYS A 16 -4.87 27.14 38.11
N THR A 17 -5.59 27.32 37.00
CA THR A 17 -6.06 26.19 36.19
C THR A 17 -4.95 25.79 35.25
N LYS A 18 -4.24 24.73 35.62
CA LYS A 18 -3.32 23.97 34.76
C LYS A 18 -4.14 23.46 33.57
N ARG A 19 -4.21 24.23 32.48
CA ARG A 19 -4.72 23.75 31.20
C ARG A 19 -3.80 22.62 30.75
N ARG A 20 -4.23 21.37 30.99
CA ARG A 20 -3.76 20.20 30.26
C ARG A 20 -4.10 20.45 28.78
N SER A 21 -3.20 21.08 28.04
CA SER A 21 -3.23 20.97 26.59
C SER A 21 -2.90 19.52 26.28
N THR A 22 -3.94 18.77 25.95
CA THR A 22 -3.84 17.44 25.35
C THR A 22 -2.89 17.55 24.17
N THR A 23 -1.72 16.91 24.29
CA THR A 23 -0.80 16.65 23.18
C THR A 23 -1.58 15.86 22.12
N ARG A 24 -2.25 16.57 21.21
CA ARG A 24 -2.63 16.03 19.91
C ARG A 24 -1.37 16.01 19.04
N ARG A 25 -0.45 15.07 19.33
CA ARG A 25 0.52 14.62 18.33
C ARG A 25 -0.22 13.70 17.37
N ARG A 26 -1.06 14.31 16.54
CA ARG A 26 -1.56 13.70 15.31
C ARG A 26 -0.84 14.39 14.16
N THR A 27 0.45 14.12 14.04
CA THR A 27 1.19 14.29 12.79
C THR A 27 1.19 12.94 12.10
N GLN A 28 0.05 12.60 11.50
CA GLN A 28 0.04 11.81 10.28
C GLN A 28 0.13 12.82 9.14
N CYS A 29 1.35 13.05 8.66
CA CYS A 29 1.66 13.51 7.31
C CYS A 29 2.98 12.78 7.02
N GLY A 30 2.91 11.53 6.58
CA GLY A 30 2.84 11.25 5.16
C GLY A 30 4.27 10.96 4.73
N ALA A 31 4.52 9.72 4.29
CA ALA A 31 5.69 9.41 3.50
C ALA A 31 5.67 10.40 2.32
N GLY A 32 6.39 11.50 2.48
CA GLY A 32 6.57 12.49 1.45
C GLY A 32 7.34 11.80 0.35
N ASP A 33 6.59 11.28 -0.61
CA ASP A 33 6.83 11.43 -2.03
C ASP A 33 8.13 12.17 -2.27
N ARG A 34 9.24 11.40 -2.31
CA ARG A 34 10.54 11.94 -2.68
C ARG A 34 10.35 12.36 -4.13
N ALA A 35 10.04 13.65 -4.33
CA ALA A 35 10.25 14.34 -5.58
C ALA A 35 11.56 13.79 -6.17
N PRO A 36 11.57 13.36 -7.45
CA PRO A 36 12.71 12.66 -7.98
C PRO A 36 13.89 13.63 -7.90
N ALA A 37 14.74 13.42 -6.89
CA ALA A 37 16.06 14.00 -6.87
C ALA A 37 16.63 13.67 -8.24
N TYR A 38 17.12 14.70 -8.92
CA TYR A 38 17.70 14.59 -10.25
C TYR A 38 18.90 13.65 -10.13
N SER A 39 18.63 12.34 -10.16
CA SER A 39 19.63 11.33 -9.91
C SER A 39 20.58 11.41 -11.07
N SER A 40 21.84 11.61 -10.71
CA SER A 40 22.90 11.75 -11.69
C SER A 40 22.90 10.50 -12.58
N VAL A 41 23.26 10.66 -13.86
CA VAL A 41 23.36 9.53 -14.80
C VAL A 41 24.08 8.31 -14.20
N PRO A 42 25.21 8.43 -13.47
CA PRO A 42 25.86 7.25 -12.87
C PRO A 42 24.98 6.54 -11.83
N GLU A 43 24.23 7.27 -11.00
CA GLU A 43 23.32 6.69 -10.01
C GLU A 43 22.21 5.87 -10.69
N LYS A 44 21.66 6.35 -11.81
CA LYS A 44 20.67 5.61 -12.61
C LYS A 44 21.26 4.34 -13.22
N ILE A 45 22.50 4.39 -13.68
CA ILE A 45 23.20 3.22 -14.25
C ILE A 45 23.51 2.20 -13.16
N GLU A 46 23.92 2.64 -11.97
CA GLU A 46 24.16 1.76 -10.83
C GLU A 46 22.88 1.08 -10.36
N ALA A 47 21.78 1.84 -10.23
CA ALA A 47 20.47 1.28 -9.92
C ALA A 47 20.03 0.26 -10.98
N LEU A 48 20.30 0.52 -12.26
CA LEU A 48 20.00 -0.41 -13.34
C LEU A 48 20.83 -1.70 -13.24
N LYS A 49 22.12 -1.61 -12.88
CA LYS A 49 22.98 -2.79 -12.64
C LYS A 49 22.42 -3.70 -11.53
N GLN A 50 21.81 -3.13 -10.49
CA GLN A 50 21.21 -3.89 -9.38
C GLN A 50 19.90 -4.60 -9.76
N LEU A 51 19.17 -4.10 -10.76
CA LEU A 51 17.86 -4.62 -11.16
C LEU A 51 17.95 -5.80 -12.13
N ILE A 52 18.97 -5.83 -12.99
CA ILE A 52 19.10 -6.85 -14.02
C ILE A 52 19.78 -8.09 -13.43
N PRO A 53 19.10 -9.25 -13.40
CA PRO A 53 19.67 -10.48 -12.88
C PRO A 53 20.73 -10.99 -13.85
N ALA A 54 21.98 -10.63 -13.60
CA ALA A 54 23.13 -11.30 -14.17
C ALA A 54 24.37 -11.02 -13.33
N ILE A 55 25.36 -11.90 -13.51
CA ILE A 55 26.56 -12.09 -12.70
C ILE A 55 27.25 -10.76 -12.37
N ASN A 56 27.53 -10.60 -11.09
CA ASN A 56 28.16 -9.45 -10.45
C ASN A 56 29.50 -9.15 -11.14
N GLY A 57 29.54 -8.12 -11.98
CA GLY A 57 30.72 -7.74 -12.74
C GLY A 57 30.52 -6.35 -13.34
N ASP A 58 31.62 -5.63 -13.52
CA ASP A 58 31.58 -4.26 -14.00
C ASP A 58 31.24 -4.24 -15.50
N ARG A 59 29.95 -4.01 -15.80
CA ARG A 59 29.46 -3.96 -17.19
C ARG A 59 29.63 -2.58 -17.78
N LYS A 60 30.11 -2.55 -19.03
CA LYS A 60 29.99 -1.37 -19.91
C LYS A 60 28.51 -1.08 -20.15
N SER A 61 28.20 0.20 -20.38
CA SER A 61 26.83 0.69 -20.63
C SER A 61 26.12 -0.10 -21.73
N ASP A 62 26.81 -0.40 -22.83
CA ASP A 62 26.20 -0.98 -24.02
C ASP A 62 25.73 -2.42 -23.76
N GLN A 63 26.54 -3.20 -23.04
CA GLN A 63 26.16 -4.55 -22.60
C GLN A 63 25.02 -4.50 -21.59
N LEU A 64 25.06 -3.54 -20.64
CA LEU A 64 23.99 -3.37 -19.66
C LEU A 64 22.65 -3.10 -20.34
N PHE A 65 22.62 -2.28 -21.39
CA PHE A 65 21.39 -2.01 -22.13
C PHE A 65 20.92 -3.21 -22.95
N GLN A 66 21.83 -3.98 -23.55
CA GLN A 66 21.47 -5.22 -24.24
C GLN A 66 20.85 -6.25 -23.27
N ASP A 67 21.49 -6.46 -22.13
CA ASP A 67 21.01 -7.38 -21.11
C ASP A 67 19.66 -6.92 -20.55
N THR A 68 19.49 -5.60 -20.37
CA THR A 68 18.22 -5.00 -19.97
C THR A 68 17.12 -5.27 -20.98
N ALA A 69 17.40 -5.07 -22.28
CA ALA A 69 16.44 -5.32 -23.35
C ALA A 69 16.02 -6.80 -23.37
N ASN A 70 17.00 -7.71 -23.26
CA ASN A 70 16.74 -9.15 -23.19
C ASN A 70 15.87 -9.49 -21.97
N TYR A 71 16.17 -8.91 -20.81
CA TYR A 71 15.43 -9.18 -19.59
C TYR A 71 13.98 -8.65 -19.65
N ILE A 72 13.75 -7.48 -20.24
CA ILE A 72 12.40 -6.94 -20.46
C ILE A 72 11.57 -7.89 -21.33
N VAL A 73 12.16 -8.40 -22.43
CA VAL A 73 11.46 -9.36 -23.32
C VAL A 73 11.13 -10.65 -22.59
N LEU A 74 12.07 -11.18 -21.79
CA LEU A 74 11.87 -12.37 -20.98
C LEU A 74 10.71 -12.18 -19.99
N LEU A 75 10.70 -11.08 -19.23
CA LEU A 75 9.63 -10.78 -18.28
C LEU A 75 8.26 -10.66 -18.97
N ARG A 76 8.19 -9.93 -20.09
CA ARG A 76 6.95 -9.80 -20.87
C ARG A 76 6.43 -11.16 -21.34
N THR A 77 7.34 -12.04 -21.77
CA THR A 77 6.99 -13.40 -22.21
C THR A 77 6.44 -14.22 -21.05
N GLN A 78 7.11 -14.19 -19.89
CA GLN A 78 6.66 -14.87 -18.67
C GLN A 78 5.27 -14.41 -18.24
N VAL A 79 5.02 -13.10 -18.21
CA VAL A 79 3.71 -12.52 -17.87
C VAL A 79 2.65 -12.98 -18.88
N SER A 80 2.95 -12.98 -20.18
CA SER A 80 2.01 -13.44 -21.20
C SER A 80 1.63 -14.92 -21.05
N ILE A 81 2.59 -15.78 -20.74
CA ILE A 81 2.33 -17.21 -20.48
C ILE A 81 1.42 -17.36 -19.25
N LEU A 82 1.75 -16.70 -18.14
CA LEU A 82 0.95 -16.76 -16.92
C LEU A 82 -0.49 -16.26 -17.14
N GLN A 83 -0.67 -15.16 -17.87
CA GLN A 83 -2.00 -14.65 -18.23
C GLN A 83 -2.81 -15.66 -19.05
N LYS A 84 -2.18 -16.37 -20.00
CA LYS A 84 -2.85 -17.42 -20.77
C LYS A 84 -3.24 -18.60 -19.89
N LEU A 85 -2.36 -19.04 -19.00
CA LEU A 85 -2.65 -20.11 -18.04
C LEU A 85 -3.83 -19.73 -17.14
N VAL A 86 -3.86 -18.49 -16.63
CA VAL A 86 -5.00 -17.99 -15.86
C VAL A 86 -6.27 -17.96 -16.71
N GLY A 87 -6.22 -17.57 -17.98
CA GLY A 87 -7.39 -17.61 -18.86
C GLY A 87 -7.98 -19.02 -19.04
N ILE A 88 -7.10 -20.02 -19.19
CA ILE A 88 -7.49 -21.42 -19.39
C ILE A 88 -8.04 -22.03 -18.10
N TYR A 89 -7.35 -21.84 -16.97
CA TYR A 89 -7.67 -22.54 -15.71
C TYR A 89 -8.50 -21.71 -14.73
N GLY A 90 -8.43 -20.38 -14.80
CA GLY A 90 -9.15 -19.46 -13.92
C GLY A 90 -10.63 -19.27 -14.27
N SER A 91 -11.06 -19.70 -15.47
CA SER A 91 -12.47 -19.65 -15.89
C SER A 91 -13.28 -20.88 -15.44
N SER A 92 -12.63 -21.90 -14.85
CA SER A 92 -13.26 -23.18 -14.47
C SER A 92 -13.87 -23.19 -13.06
N SER A 93 -13.71 -22.13 -12.26
CA SER A 93 -14.18 -22.06 -10.87
C SER A 93 -15.57 -21.44 -10.69
N GLY A 94 -16.38 -21.39 -11.76
CA GLY A 94 -17.67 -20.69 -11.80
C GLY A 94 -18.93 -21.56 -11.85
N SER A 95 -18.88 -22.83 -11.44
CA SER A 95 -20.06 -23.72 -11.50
C SER A 95 -20.14 -24.62 -10.26
N ASP A 96 -20.48 -24.06 -9.10
CA ASP A 96 -21.00 -24.85 -7.96
C ASP A 96 -21.70 -23.93 -6.95
N SER A 97 -22.99 -23.65 -7.18
CA SER A 97 -24.02 -23.53 -6.12
C SER A 97 -25.38 -23.15 -6.72
N ASN A 98 -26.12 -24.13 -7.22
CA ASN A 98 -27.59 -24.07 -7.15
C ASN A 98 -28.06 -25.24 -6.29
N SER A 99 -27.93 -25.05 -4.98
CA SER A 99 -28.56 -25.90 -3.97
C SER A 99 -30.01 -25.44 -3.84
N SER A 100 -30.96 -26.22 -4.36
CA SER A 100 -32.33 -26.22 -3.82
C SER A 100 -33.08 -27.50 -4.19
N ASN A 101 -33.42 -28.24 -3.13
CA ASN A 101 -34.48 -29.23 -2.97
C ASN A 101 -34.25 -30.68 -3.40
N LEU A 102 -33.74 -31.47 -2.44
CA LEU A 102 -34.19 -32.86 -2.26
C LEU A 102 -35.68 -32.84 -1.88
N GLY A 103 -36.54 -33.27 -2.81
CA GLY A 103 -37.92 -33.63 -2.51
C GLY A 103 -37.95 -34.89 -1.66
N ILE A 104 -38.25 -34.73 -0.37
CA ILE A 104 -38.57 -35.83 0.55
C ILE A 104 -39.92 -36.42 0.09
N PRO A 105 -40.04 -37.70 -0.29
CA PRO A 105 -41.35 -38.31 -0.43
C PRO A 105 -41.91 -38.57 0.97
N GLN A 106 -43.00 -37.87 1.31
CA GLN A 106 -43.87 -38.23 2.43
C GLN A 106 -44.40 -39.65 2.22
N ASN A 107 -43.95 -40.61 3.03
CA ASN A 107 -44.64 -41.89 3.18
C ASN A 107 -45.65 -41.77 4.32
N GLN A 108 -46.92 -41.65 3.96
CA GLN A 108 -48.05 -41.83 4.87
C GLN A 108 -48.34 -43.33 4.93
N ASN A 109 -48.12 -43.97 6.08
CA ASN A 109 -48.67 -45.28 6.51
C ASN A 109 -48.17 -45.48 7.96
N GLY A 110 -48.94 -45.70 9.01
CA GLY A 110 -50.38 -45.88 9.24
C GLY A 110 -50.48 -46.36 10.70
N ASP A 111 -51.07 -45.54 11.58
CA ASP A 111 -51.49 -45.96 12.92
C ASP A 111 -52.80 -46.73 12.77
N VAL A 112 -52.80 -48.05 13.03
CA VAL A 112 -54.01 -48.80 13.38
C VAL A 112 -53.67 -49.82 14.46
N GLN A 113 -53.95 -49.40 15.69
CA GLN A 113 -54.31 -50.12 16.93
C GLN A 113 -53.42 -51.25 17.45
#